data_AF-A0A7W1P0C3-F1
#
_entry.id   AF-A0A7W1P0C3-F1
#
_cell.length_a   1.000
_cell.length_b   1.000
_cell.length_c   1.000
_cell.angle_alpha   90.00
_cell.angle_beta   90.00
_cell.angle_gamma   90.00
#
_symmetry.space_group_name_H-M   'P 1'
#
loop_
_entity.id
_entity.type
_entity.pdbx_description
1 polymer ?
#
loop_
_entity_poly.entity_id
_entity_poly.type
_entity_poly.pdbx_seq_one_letter_code
_entity_poly.pdbx_strand_id
1 'polypeptide(L)'
;MAIRRTLTSEDKLDALRKGDPAIAWKSLDDRRVCILCERTFSGRQVDASVTPAGRVRLRCPSEGCVGTPHVWVRPGNPLVSKDVWADWTRVLDGATTAAHQN
;
A
#
# COMPACT_ATOMS: atom_id res chain seq x y z
N MET A 1 8.94 -18.09 21.16
CA MET A 1 9.39 -17.94 19.74
C MET A 1 8.16 -17.96 18.85
N ALA A 2 7.88 -16.89 18.10
CA ALA A 2 6.76 -16.89 17.15
C ALA A 2 7.21 -17.57 15.85
N ILE A 3 6.56 -18.67 15.49
CA ILE A 3 6.77 -19.36 14.22
C ILE A 3 6.42 -18.38 13.10
N ARG A 4 7.42 -17.89 12.35
CA ARG A 4 7.18 -17.16 11.11
C ARG A 4 6.65 -18.18 10.10
N ARG A 5 5.34 -18.17 9.86
CA ARG A 5 4.76 -18.85 8.70
C ARG A 5 5.09 -18.05 7.45
N THR A 6 5.89 -18.63 6.57
CA THR A 6 6.03 -18.14 5.20
C THR A 6 4.72 -18.40 4.47
N LEU A 7 4.11 -17.35 3.93
CA LEU A 7 2.89 -17.47 3.12
C LEU A 7 3.23 -18.17 1.80
N THR A 8 2.35 -19.07 1.35
CA THR A 8 2.43 -19.59 0.00
C THR A 8 2.17 -18.47 -1.02
N SER A 9 2.54 -18.69 -2.28
CA SER A 9 2.24 -17.72 -3.36
C SER A 9 0.73 -17.47 -3.50
N GLU A 10 -0.09 -18.51 -3.35
CA GLU A 10 -1.55 -18.42 -3.42
C GLU A 10 -2.12 -17.64 -2.24
N ASP A 11 -1.72 -17.96 -1.01
CA ASP A 11 -2.15 -17.22 0.18
C ASP A 11 -1.74 -15.74 0.11
N LYS A 12 -0.55 -15.47 -0.43
CA LYS A 12 -0.06 -14.09 -0.61
C LYS A 12 -0.92 -13.34 -1.63
N LEU A 13 -1.24 -13.97 -2.75
CA LEU A 13 -2.09 -13.37 -3.77
C LEU A 13 -3.51 -13.09 -3.23
N ASP A 14 -4.07 -14.03 -2.48
CA ASP A 14 -5.37 -13.86 -1.84
C ASP A 14 -5.36 -12.75 -0.78
N ALA A 15 -4.28 -12.64 0.01
CA ALA A 15 -4.11 -11.53 0.93
C ALA A 15 -4.04 -10.18 0.19
N LEU A 16 -3.27 -10.10 -0.90
CA LEU A 16 -3.15 -8.91 -1.73
C LEU A 16 -4.50 -8.49 -2.32
N ARG A 17 -5.28 -9.44 -2.84
CA ARG A 17 -6.64 -9.20 -3.35
C ARG A 17 -7.58 -8.65 -2.28
N LYS A 18 -7.51 -9.18 -1.05
CA LYS A 18 -8.31 -8.70 0.09
C LYS A 18 -7.88 -7.31 0.58
N GLY A 19 -6.59 -6.99 0.47
CA GLY A 19 -6.01 -5.73 0.93
C GLY A 19 -6.22 -4.54 -0.01
N ASP A 20 -6.50 -4.78 -1.30
CA ASP A 20 -6.69 -3.76 -2.33
C ASP A 20 -7.98 -4.03 -3.14
N PRO A 21 -9.18 -3.80 -2.55
CA PRO A 21 -10.45 -4.19 -3.18
C PRO A 21 -10.80 -3.33 -4.40
N ALA A 22 -10.38 -2.06 -4.41
CA ALA A 22 -10.72 -1.11 -5.47
C ALA A 22 -9.94 -1.40 -6.76
N ILE A 23 -8.74 -1.98 -6.66
CA ILE A 23 -7.86 -2.27 -7.78
C ILE A 23 -7.23 -3.66 -7.56
N ALA A 24 -8.07 -4.69 -7.59
CA ALA A 24 -7.67 -6.05 -7.24
C ALA A 24 -6.44 -6.56 -8.02
N TRP A 25 -5.56 -7.26 -7.30
CA TRP A 25 -4.40 -7.96 -7.84
C TRP A 25 -4.82 -9.17 -8.66
N LYS A 26 -4.44 -9.24 -9.95
CA LYS A 26 -4.71 -10.38 -10.83
C LYS A 26 -3.67 -11.48 -10.63
N SER A 27 -2.41 -11.10 -10.53
CA SER A 27 -1.26 -11.98 -10.34
C SER A 27 -0.24 -11.38 -9.36
N LEU A 28 0.72 -12.19 -8.91
CA LEU A 28 1.87 -11.67 -8.13
C LEU A 28 2.86 -10.86 -8.98
N ASP A 29 2.74 -10.91 -10.32
CA ASP A 29 3.58 -10.16 -11.26
C ASP A 29 3.01 -8.77 -11.57
N ASP A 30 1.76 -8.51 -11.18
CA ASP A 30 1.18 -7.18 -11.20
C ASP A 30 2.08 -6.22 -10.43
N ARG A 31 2.18 -4.98 -10.92
CA ARG A 31 3.01 -3.94 -10.29
C ARG A 31 2.15 -2.88 -9.62
N ARG A 32 2.69 -2.29 -8.55
CA ARG A 32 2.19 -1.10 -7.88
C ARG A 32 3.32 -0.13 -7.61
N VAL A 33 2.95 1.11 -7.36
CA VAL A 33 3.82 2.18 -6.88
C VAL A 33 3.33 2.59 -5.50
N CYS A 34 4.21 2.68 -4.52
CA CYS A 34 3.87 3.28 -3.24
C CYS A 34 3.98 4.79 -3.36
N ILE A 35 2.91 5.53 -3.12
CA ILE A 35 2.95 7.01 -3.24
C ILE A 35 3.83 7.67 -2.18
N LEU A 36 4.16 6.98 -1.07
CA LEU A 36 4.96 7.55 0.00
C LEU A 36 6.47 7.53 -0.27
N CYS A 37 6.96 6.51 -0.97
CA CYS A 37 8.39 6.33 -1.26
C CYS A 37 8.68 6.19 -2.76
N GLU A 38 7.67 6.35 -3.59
CA GLU A 38 7.68 6.29 -5.06
C GLU A 38 8.23 4.99 -5.67
N ARG A 39 8.56 3.99 -4.85
CA ARG A 39 9.09 2.71 -5.32
C ARG A 39 8.02 1.93 -6.08
N THR A 40 8.39 1.46 -7.28
CA THR A 40 7.64 0.44 -8.01
C THR A 40 8.04 -0.96 -7.53
N PHE A 41 7.05 -1.82 -7.29
CA PHE A 41 7.28 -3.21 -6.86
C PHE A 41 6.19 -4.15 -7.39
N SER A 42 6.48 -5.45 -7.43
CA SER A 42 5.50 -6.49 -7.72
C SER A 42 4.91 -7.12 -6.46
N GLY A 43 3.80 -7.87 -6.62
CA GLY A 43 3.17 -8.62 -5.54
C GLY A 43 4.13 -9.64 -4.90
N ARG A 44 5.08 -10.18 -5.69
CA ARG A 44 6.15 -11.04 -5.17
C ARG A 44 7.04 -10.32 -4.16
N GLN A 45 7.31 -9.04 -4.36
CA GLN A 45 8.21 -8.27 -3.50
C GLN A 45 7.55 -7.77 -2.22
N VAL A 46 6.22 -7.62 -2.18
CA VAL A 46 5.47 -7.13 -1.01
C VAL A 46 5.88 -7.87 0.26
N ASP A 47 6.16 -7.14 1.34
CA ASP A 47 6.40 -7.73 2.65
C ASP A 47 5.05 -8.20 3.23
N ALA A 48 4.91 -9.51 3.40
CA ALA A 48 3.72 -10.14 3.92
C ALA A 48 4.07 -10.93 5.18
N SER A 49 3.46 -10.57 6.31
CA SER A 49 3.71 -11.20 7.60
C SER A 49 2.42 -11.61 8.29
N VAL A 50 2.42 -12.76 8.95
CA VAL A 50 1.28 -13.23 9.75
C VAL A 50 1.43 -12.70 11.17
N THR A 51 0.41 -12.04 11.70
CA THR A 51 0.39 -11.60 13.10
C THR A 51 0.18 -12.79 14.06
N PRO A 52 0.49 -12.65 15.35
CA PRO A 52 0.15 -13.68 16.34
C PRO A 52 -1.35 -14.06 16.37
N ALA A 53 -2.22 -13.12 15.98
CA ALA A 53 -3.67 -13.33 15.84
C ALA A 53 -4.07 -13.99 14.51
N GLY A 54 -3.12 -14.48 13.70
CA GLY A 54 -3.37 -15.17 12.44
C GLY A 54 -3.76 -14.27 11.26
N ARG A 55 -3.68 -12.93 11.39
CA ARG A 55 -4.01 -12.01 10.30
C ARG A 55 -2.79 -11.73 9.43
N VAL A 56 -2.97 -11.65 8.12
CA VAL A 56 -1.90 -11.23 7.19
C VAL A 56 -1.80 -9.69 7.19
N ARG A 57 -0.59 -9.17 7.41
CA ARG A 57 -0.22 -7.76 7.24
C ARG A 57 0.63 -7.60 5.99
N LEU A 58 0.23 -6.66 5.14
CA LEU A 58 0.91 -6.30 3.91
C LEU A 58 1.61 -4.95 4.09
N ARG A 59 2.89 -4.87 3.72
CA ARG A 59 3.72 -3.67 3.82
C ARG A 59 4.56 -3.44 2.57
N CYS A 60 4.89 -2.17 2.34
CA CYS A 60 5.79 -1.75 1.28
C CYS A 60 7.13 -2.46 1.44
N PRO A 61 7.75 -2.95 0.35
CA PRO A 61 9.05 -3.64 0.44
C PRO A 61 10.24 -2.70 0.64
N SER A 62 10.03 -1.39 0.65
CA SER A 62 11.08 -0.41 0.95
C SER A 62 11.41 -0.41 2.44
N GLU A 63 12.69 -0.48 2.74
CA GLU A 63 13.19 -0.32 4.11
C GLU A 63 12.74 1.03 4.68
N GLY A 64 12.23 1.02 5.92
CA GLY A 64 11.73 2.22 6.60
C GLY A 64 10.39 2.77 6.10
N CYS A 65 9.85 2.28 4.99
CA CYS A 65 8.58 2.78 4.46
C CYS A 65 7.38 2.18 5.21
N VAL A 66 6.47 3.04 5.66
CA VAL A 66 5.24 2.66 6.37
C VAL A 66 4.05 2.40 5.43
N GLY A 67 4.27 2.42 4.11
CA GLY A 67 3.21 2.26 3.13
C GLY A 67 2.52 0.91 3.20
N THR A 68 1.20 0.90 3.18
CA THR A 68 0.35 -0.30 3.16
C THR A 68 -0.63 -0.23 1.96
N PRO A 69 -1.45 -1.26 1.68
CA PRO A 69 -2.24 -1.35 0.44
C PRO A 69 -3.03 -0.09 0.05
N HIS A 70 -3.54 0.68 1.00
CA HIS A 70 -4.33 1.90 0.72
C HIS A 70 -3.53 3.04 0.07
N VAL A 71 -2.19 3.03 0.15
CA VAL A 71 -1.31 4.01 -0.49
C VAL A 71 -0.59 3.43 -1.71
N TRP A 72 -1.05 2.30 -2.24
CA TRP A 72 -0.46 1.66 -3.41
C TRP A 72 -1.33 1.89 -4.63
N VAL A 73 -0.73 2.40 -5.69
CA VAL A 73 -1.43 2.74 -6.93
C VAL A 73 -0.83 2.00 -8.11
N ARG A 74 -1.55 1.93 -9.24
CA ARG A 74 -0.96 1.40 -10.48
C ARG A 74 0.13 2.34 -11.01
N PRO A 75 1.15 1.81 -11.69
CA PRO A 75 2.06 2.65 -12.48
C PRO A 75 1.29 3.59 -13.41
N GLY A 76 1.73 4.84 -13.50
CA GLY A 76 1.05 5.89 -14.27
C GLY A 76 -0.12 6.58 -13.56
N ASN A 77 -0.42 6.23 -12.30
CA ASN A 77 -1.38 7.00 -11.51
C ASN A 77 -0.82 8.42 -11.21
N PRO A 78 -1.58 9.49 -11.46
CA PRO A 78 -1.12 10.87 -11.27
C PRO A 78 -0.74 11.20 -9.82
N LEU A 79 -1.24 10.46 -8.82
CA LEU A 79 -0.88 10.64 -7.40
C LEU A 79 0.59 10.30 -7.10
N VAL A 80 1.29 9.66 -8.02
CA VAL A 80 2.75 9.46 -7.90
C VAL A 80 3.52 10.75 -8.22
N SER A 81 2.89 11.72 -8.87
CA SER A 81 3.53 13.02 -9.13
C SER A 81 3.61 13.82 -7.83
N LYS A 82 4.83 14.23 -7.47
CA LYS A 82 5.09 15.17 -6.37
C LYS A 82 4.26 16.45 -6.46
N ASP A 83 4.01 16.93 -7.68
CA ASP A 83 3.28 18.18 -7.92
C ASP A 83 1.79 17.98 -7.62
N VAL A 84 1.23 16.86 -8.09
CA VAL A 84 -0.14 16.46 -7.78
C VAL A 84 -0.30 16.23 -6.28
N TRP A 85 0.63 15.50 -5.64
CA TRP A 85 0.60 15.29 -4.20
C TRP A 85 0.61 16.61 -3.42
N ALA A 86 1.50 17.55 -3.77
CA ALA A 86 1.58 18.86 -3.12
C ALA A 86 0.28 19.67 -3.28
N ASP A 87 -0.37 19.59 -4.44
CA ASP A 87 -1.65 20.24 -4.68
C ASP A 87 -2.76 19.64 -3.82
N TRP A 88 -2.83 18.31 -3.71
CA TRP A 88 -3.79 17.63 -2.83
C TRP A 88 -3.55 17.95 -1.35
N THR A 89 -2.29 17.99 -0.90
CA THR A 89 -1.95 18.38 0.48
C THR A 89 -2.46 19.79 0.79
N ARG A 90 -2.26 20.76 -0.11
CA ARG A 90 -2.76 22.13 0.08
C ARG A 90 -4.28 22.19 0.24
N VAL A 91 -5.02 21.39 -0.55
CA VAL A 91 -6.48 21.32 -0.46
C VAL A 91 -6.93 20.68 0.86
N LEU A 92 -6.31 19.58 1.27
CA LEU A 92 -6.66 18.86 2.50
C LEU A 92 -6.32 19.66 3.76
N ASP A 93 -5.19 20.36 3.77
CA ASP A 93 -4.79 21.23 4.88
C ASP A 93 -5.73 22.43 5.00
N GLY A 94 -6.14 23.01 3.86
CA GLY A 94 -7.14 24.08 3.80
C GLY A 94 -8.54 23.62 4.24
N ALA A 95 -8.94 22.40 3.91
CA ALA A 95 -10.21 21.83 4.35
C ALA A 95 -10.21 21.53 5.86
N THR A 96 -9.07 21.12 6.42
CA THR A 96 -8.90 20.83 7.85
C THR A 96 -8.96 22.10 8.69
N THR A 97 -8.42 23.23 8.20
CA THR A 97 -8.52 24.53 8.89
C THR A 97 -9.92 25.13 8.86
N ALA A 98 -10.72 24.83 7.83
CA ALA A 98 -12.13 25.24 7.76
C ALA A 98 -13.03 24.42 8.71
N ALA A 99 -12.72 23.14 8.95
CA ALA A 99 -13.51 22.26 9.80
C ALA A 99 -13.35 22.52 11.31
N HIS A 100 -12.33 23.27 11.74
CA HIS A 100 -12.07 23.60 13.16
C HIS A 100 -12.70 24.94 13.61
N GLN A 101 -13.46 25.62 12.74
CA GLN A 101 -14.09 26.93 13.04
C GLN A 101 -15.61 26.85 13.24
N ASN A 102 -16.19 25.65 13.38
CA ASN A 102 -17.63 25.46 13.61
C ASN A 102 -17.91 24.51 14.77
#